data_AF-A0A0N1GYI8-F1
#
_entry.id   AF-A0A0N1GYI8-F1
#
_cell.length_a   1.000
_cell.length_b   1.000
_cell.length_c   1.000
_cell.angle_alpha   90.00
_cell.angle_beta   90.00
_cell.angle_gamma   90.00
#
_symmetry.space_group_name_H-M   'P 1'
#
loop_
_entity.id
_entity.type
_entity.pdbx_description
1 polymer ?
#
loop_
_entity_poly.entity_id
_entity_poly.type
_entity_poly.pdbx_seq_one_letter_code
_entity_poly.pdbx_strand_id
1 'polypeptide(L)'
;MDTATRAWLISQLGTATDLTNLVARYTRLGTARAVALEVLNERLADLRAQAATVTVSGVASISIAENIKAYERQIALLVDGAAPAPDDPPPAEEDTSDTYNLIYFTGLDRR
;
A
#
# COMPACT_ATOMS: atom_id res chain seq x y z
N MET A 1 -11.36 1.34 -12.06
CA MET A 1 -10.73 1.70 -10.76
C MET A 1 -11.77 2.42 -9.95
N ASP A 2 -12.02 1.97 -8.72
CA ASP A 2 -13.02 2.58 -7.84
C ASP A 2 -12.53 3.93 -7.27
N THR A 3 -13.46 4.74 -6.77
CA THR A 3 -13.16 6.02 -6.14
C THR A 3 -12.33 5.84 -4.87
N ALA A 4 -12.59 4.81 -4.07
CA ALA A 4 -11.82 4.49 -2.87
C ALA A 4 -10.37 4.12 -3.21
N THR A 5 -10.17 3.26 -4.21
CA THR A 5 -8.87 2.89 -4.77
C THR A 5 -8.07 4.11 -5.22
N ARG A 6 -8.74 5.01 -5.95
CA ARG A 6 -8.14 6.24 -6.46
C ARG A 6 -7.68 7.16 -5.33
N ALA A 7 -8.54 7.38 -4.34
CA ALA A 7 -8.23 8.24 -3.20
C ALA A 7 -7.05 7.67 -2.39
N TRP A 8 -7.02 6.35 -2.21
CA TRP A 8 -5.92 5.67 -1.53
C TRP A 8 -4.60 5.82 -2.32
N LEU A 9 -4.60 5.58 -3.63
CA LEU A 9 -3.42 5.76 -4.47
C LEU A 9 -2.88 7.20 -4.43
N ILE A 10 -3.76 8.20 -4.49
CA ILE A 10 -3.37 9.61 -4.38
C ILE A 10 -2.79 9.92 -2.99
N SER A 11 -3.32 9.32 -1.91
CA SER A 11 -2.77 9.48 -0.57
C SER A 11 -1.38 8.87 -0.42
N GLN A 12 -1.07 7.78 -1.14
CA GLN A 12 0.24 7.11 -1.06
C GLN A 12 1.28 7.74 -1.99
N LEU A 13 0.87 8.13 -3.19
CA LEU A 13 1.76 8.58 -4.27
C LEU A 13 1.82 10.11 -4.41
N GLY A 14 0.89 10.83 -3.78
CA GLY A 14 0.73 12.27 -3.94
C GLY A 14 -0.03 12.64 -5.22
N THR A 15 -0.54 13.88 -5.23
CA THR A 15 -1.36 14.46 -6.31
C THR A 15 -0.60 14.73 -7.60
N ALA A 16 0.73 14.65 -7.58
CA ALA A 16 1.58 14.82 -8.76
C ALA A 16 1.56 13.62 -9.72
N THR A 17 0.89 12.52 -9.36
CA THR A 17 0.85 11.31 -10.15
C THR A 17 -0.26 11.38 -11.21
N ASP A 18 0.08 11.14 -12.47
CA ASP A 18 -0.89 11.19 -13.57
C ASP A 18 -1.96 10.10 -13.44
N LEU A 19 -3.23 10.52 -13.47
CA LEU A 19 -4.36 9.62 -13.26
C LEU A 19 -4.53 8.62 -14.41
N THR A 20 -4.24 9.02 -15.65
CA THR A 20 -4.35 8.15 -16.82
C THR A 20 -3.35 7.00 -16.71
N ASN A 21 -2.13 7.32 -16.27
CA ASN A 21 -1.09 6.34 -16.00
C ASN A 21 -1.49 5.37 -14.87
N LEU A 22 -2.07 5.88 -13.78
CA LEU A 22 -2.58 5.05 -12.69
C LEU A 22 -3.66 4.06 -13.15
N VAL A 23 -4.62 4.51 -13.96
CA VAL A 23 -5.70 3.65 -14.47
C VAL A 23 -5.16 2.55 -15.40
N ALA A 24 -4.19 2.87 -16.26
CA ALA A 24 -3.55 1.89 -17.15
C ALA A 24 -2.80 0.81 -16.34
N ARG A 25 -2.03 1.22 -15.34
CA ARG A 25 -1.31 0.28 -14.44
C ARG A 25 -2.27 -0.55 -13.62
N TYR A 26 -3.34 0.05 -13.10
CA TYR A 26 -4.38 -0.65 -12.34
C TYR A 26 -5.05 -1.74 -13.18
N THR A 27 -5.36 -1.44 -14.44
CA THR A 27 -5.95 -2.41 -15.38
C THR A 27 -5.02 -3.60 -15.64
N ARG A 28 -3.70 -3.39 -15.62
CA ARG A 28 -2.70 -4.43 -15.86
C ARG A 28 -2.37 -5.26 -14.61
N LEU A 29 -2.22 -4.61 -13.46
CA LEU A 29 -1.77 -5.23 -12.21
C LEU A 29 -2.92 -5.77 -11.35
N GLY A 30 -4.14 -5.28 -11.57
CA GLY A 30 -5.35 -5.75 -10.90
C GLY A 30 -5.52 -5.34 -9.44
N THR A 31 -4.47 -4.82 -8.77
CA THR A 31 -4.53 -4.41 -7.35
C THR A 31 -3.89 -3.03 -7.14
N ALA A 32 -4.49 -2.25 -6.24
CA ALA A 32 -3.99 -0.90 -5.89
C ALA A 32 -2.60 -0.96 -5.24
N ARG A 33 -2.38 -1.97 -4.40
CA ARG A 33 -1.09 -2.24 -3.74
C ARG A 33 0.03 -2.44 -4.76
N ALA A 34 -0.19 -3.28 -5.77
CA ALA A 34 0.81 -3.53 -6.81
C ALA A 34 1.12 -2.25 -7.59
N VAL A 35 0.11 -1.44 -7.92
CA VAL A 35 0.32 -0.15 -8.59
C VAL A 35 1.16 0.80 -7.74
N ALA A 36 0.84 0.93 -6.44
CA ALA A 36 1.60 1.80 -5.54
C ALA A 36 3.06 1.34 -5.39
N LEU A 37 3.28 0.03 -5.23
CA LEU A 37 4.63 -0.53 -5.15
C LEU A 37 5.42 -0.28 -6.44
N GLU A 38 4.82 -0.46 -7.61
CA GLU A 38 5.50 -0.24 -8.89
C GLU A 38 5.92 1.22 -9.04
N VAL A 39 5.02 2.17 -8.78
CA VAL A 39 5.32 3.61 -8.90
C VAL A 39 6.37 4.06 -7.88
N LEU A 40 6.30 3.55 -6.63
CA LEU A 40 7.31 3.87 -5.61
C LEU A 40 8.69 3.31 -5.98
N ASN A 41 8.76 2.09 -6.53
CA ASN A 41 10.02 1.50 -6.99
C ASN A 41 10.61 2.25 -8.18
N GLU A 42 9.80 2.67 -9.15
CA GLU A 42 10.27 3.51 -10.26
C GLU A 42 10.85 4.83 -9.76
N ARG A 43 10.14 5.53 -8.86
CA ARG A 43 10.64 6.78 -8.28
C ARG A 43 11.93 6.58 -7.50
N LEU A 44 12.05 5.48 -6.76
CA LEU A 44 13.27 5.13 -6.04
C LEU A 44 14.43 4.91 -7.02
N ALA A 45 14.20 4.20 -8.12
CA ALA A 45 15.20 3.97 -9.16
C ALA A 45 15.64 5.29 -9.81
N ASP A 46 14.70 6.16 -10.16
CA ASP A 46 14.98 7.49 -10.71
C ASP A 46 15.78 8.35 -9.73
N LEU A 47 15.41 8.32 -8.44
CA LEU A 47 16.09 9.07 -7.40
C LEU A 47 17.53 8.55 -7.18
N ARG A 48 17.76 7.24 -7.30
CA ARG A 48 19.09 6.62 -7.24
C ARG A 48 19.94 7.01 -8.47
N ALA A 49 19.34 7.04 -9.66
CA ALA A 49 20.03 7.49 -10.88
C ALA A 49 20.40 8.98 -10.81
N GLN A 50 19.52 9.82 -10.26
CA GLN A 50 19.78 11.22 -9.98
C GLN A 50 20.90 11.39 -8.94
N ALA A 51 20.89 10.60 -7.87
CA ALA A 51 21.97 10.59 -6.87
C ALA A 51 23.34 10.31 -7.52
N ALA A 52 23.43 9.35 -8.44
CA ALA A 52 24.68 9.04 -9.15
C ALA A 52 25.16 10.22 -10.04
N THR A 53 24.22 11.01 -10.56
CA THR A 53 24.51 12.11 -11.48
C THR A 53 24.80 13.43 -10.76
N VAL A 54 24.20 13.68 -9.59
CA VAL A 54 24.24 14.96 -8.85
C VAL A 54 25.32 14.99 -7.75
N THR A 55 26.29 14.07 -7.80
CA THR A 55 27.41 13.95 -6.84
C THR A 55 28.44 15.11 -6.91
N VAL A 56 28.00 16.37 -7.01
CA VAL A 56 28.87 17.57 -7.06
C VAL A 56 28.51 18.62 -5.99
N SER A 57 27.42 18.46 -5.23
CA SER A 57 27.08 19.34 -4.09
C SER A 57 26.75 18.55 -2.83
N GLY A 58 27.68 18.51 -1.88
CA GLY A 58 27.61 17.64 -0.68
C GLY A 58 26.34 17.76 0.18
N VAL A 59 25.67 18.91 0.20
CA VAL A 59 24.40 19.09 0.93
C VAL A 59 23.22 18.47 0.18
N ALA A 60 23.21 18.52 -1.16
CA ALA A 60 22.16 17.92 -1.98
C ALA A 60 22.19 16.37 -1.90
N SER A 61 23.39 15.79 -1.80
CA SER A 61 23.56 14.34 -1.66
C SER A 61 22.96 13.79 -0.37
N ILE A 62 23.03 14.54 0.75
CA ILE A 62 22.44 14.12 2.04
C ILE A 62 20.90 14.12 1.94
N SER A 63 20.30 15.17 1.38
CA SER A 63 18.84 15.24 1.20
C SER A 63 18.31 14.14 0.28
N ILE A 64 19.05 13.78 -0.77
CA ILE A 64 18.68 12.67 -1.66
C ILE A 64 18.74 11.34 -0.91
N ALA A 65 19.78 11.08 -0.11
CA ALA A 65 19.90 9.85 0.67
C ALA A 65 18.78 9.68 1.72
N GLU A 66 18.38 10.76 2.38
CA GLU A 66 17.26 10.73 3.33
C GLU A 66 15.91 10.48 2.63
N ASN A 67 15.72 11.05 1.43
CA ASN A 67 14.54 10.78 0.60
C ASN A 67 14.49 9.30 0.15
N ILE A 68 15.63 8.72 -0.27
CA ILE A 68 15.73 7.30 -0.63
C ILE A 68 15.27 6.44 0.55
N LYS A 69 15.80 6.67 1.76
CA LYS A 69 15.41 5.92 2.97
C LYS A 69 13.94 6.09 3.34
N ALA A 70 13.36 7.27 3.10
CA ALA A 70 11.93 7.51 3.33
C ALA A 70 11.07 6.65 2.39
N TYR A 71 11.40 6.62 1.10
CA TYR A 71 10.71 5.78 0.12
C TYR A 71 10.91 4.29 0.40
N GLU A 72 12.11 3.84 0.79
CA GLU A 72 12.38 2.45 1.16
C GLU A 72 11.52 1.99 2.36
N ARG A 73 11.39 2.84 3.39
CA ARG A 73 10.49 2.56 4.52
C ARG A 73 9.03 2.49 4.10
N GLN A 74 8.59 3.38 3.22
CA GLN A 74 7.23 3.36 2.71
C GLN A 74 6.96 2.07 1.92
N ILE A 75 7.88 1.65 1.05
CA ILE A 75 7.78 0.37 0.33
C ILE A 75 7.70 -0.80 1.30
N ALA A 76 8.56 -0.83 2.34
CA ALA A 76 8.53 -1.90 3.34
C ALA A 76 7.17 -1.99 4.05
N LEU A 77 6.58 -0.86 4.44
CA LEU A 77 5.24 -0.82 5.05
C LEU A 77 4.14 -1.31 4.10
N LEU A 78 4.25 -0.98 2.81
CA LEU A 78 3.31 -1.47 1.81
C LEU A 78 3.48 -2.97 1.55
N VAL A 79 4.71 -3.51 1.56
CA VAL A 79 4.97 -4.96 1.41
C VAL A 79 4.49 -5.75 2.63
N ASP A 80 4.69 -5.22 3.83
CA ASP A 80 4.42 -5.91 5.11
C ASP A 80 2.94 -6.14 5.41
N GLY A 81 2.02 -5.53 4.66
CA GLY A 81 0.59 -5.65 4.99
C GLY A 81 0.01 -4.41 5.66
N ALA A 82 0.85 -3.55 6.26
CA ALA A 82 0.44 -2.54 7.23
C ALA A 82 -0.59 -1.50 6.72
N ALA A 83 -0.62 -1.23 5.41
CA ALA A 83 -1.67 -0.46 4.77
C ALA A 83 -2.54 -1.38 3.90
N PRO A 84 -3.69 -1.88 4.41
CA PRO A 84 -4.61 -2.65 3.59
C PRO A 84 -5.12 -1.76 2.46
N ALA A 85 -4.88 -2.19 1.21
CA ALA A 85 -5.50 -1.54 0.07
C ALA A 85 -7.00 -1.83 0.09
N PRO A 86 -7.86 -0.89 -0.34
CA PRO A 86 -9.31 -1.11 -0.39
C PRO A 86 -9.73 -2.24 -1.34
N ASP A 87 -8.85 -2.65 -2.27
CA ASP A 87 -9.03 -3.78 -3.18
C ASP A 87 -8.28 -5.05 -2.74
N ASP A 88 -7.54 -5.02 -1.63
CA ASP A 88 -6.99 -6.24 -1.05
C ASP A 88 -8.16 -6.98 -0.38
N PRO A 89 -8.43 -8.26 -0.71
CA PRO A 89 -9.29 -9.05 0.14
C PRO A 89 -8.75 -8.98 1.56
N PRO A 90 -9.60 -8.80 2.60
CA PRO A 90 -9.12 -8.84 3.97
C PRO A 90 -8.27 -10.11 4.12
N PRO A 91 -7.08 -10.02 4.76
CA PRO A 91 -6.26 -11.20 5.00
C PRO A 91 -7.20 -12.21 5.62
N ALA A 92 -7.36 -13.37 4.97
CA ALA A 92 -8.40 -14.35 5.28
C ALA A 92 -8.51 -14.42 6.80
N GLU A 93 -9.58 -13.84 7.32
CA GLU A 93 -9.79 -13.76 8.75
C GLU A 93 -9.76 -15.22 9.19
N GLU A 94 -8.76 -15.60 9.98
CA GLU A 94 -8.78 -16.89 10.64
C GLU A 94 -10.13 -16.94 11.34
N ASP A 95 -10.97 -17.84 10.82
CA ASP A 95 -12.36 -18.06 11.17
C ASP A 95 -12.46 -18.16 12.70
N THR A 96 -12.67 -17.01 13.35
CA THR A 96 -12.92 -16.89 14.78
C THR A 96 -14.42 -16.69 14.98
N SER A 97 -15.21 -17.30 14.09
CA SER A 97 -16.65 -17.42 14.17
C SER A 97 -17.09 -18.58 15.07
N ASP A 98 -16.19 -19.21 15.82
CA ASP A 98 -16.52 -20.36 16.70
C ASP A 98 -16.84 -19.96 18.16
N THR A 99 -17.17 -18.69 18.44
CA THR A 99 -17.49 -18.25 19.83
C THR A 99 -18.92 -17.76 20.04
N TYR A 100 -19.76 -17.66 19.00
CA TYR A 100 -21.13 -17.16 19.15
C TYR A 100 -22.24 -18.23 19.15
N ASN A 101 -21.90 -19.53 19.23
CA ASN A 101 -22.91 -20.61 19.28
C ASN A 101 -23.05 -21.31 20.65
N LEU A 102 -22.58 -20.70 21.74
CA LEU A 102 -22.75 -21.25 23.07
C LEU A 102 -23.49 -20.23 23.94
N ILE A 103 -24.83 -20.28 23.92
CA ILE A 103 -25.81 -20.01 25.00
C ILE A 103 -27.15 -19.80 24.27
N TYR A 104 -27.85 -20.88 23.92
CA TYR A 104 -29.33 -20.95 23.92
C TYR A 104 -29.81 -22.39 23.72
N PHE A 105 -29.17 -23.34 24.40
CA PHE A 105 -29.78 -24.66 24.61
C PHE A 105 -29.34 -25.17 25.98
N THR A 106 -30.15 -24.94 27.00
CA THR A 106 -30.48 -25.92 28.06
C THR A 106 -31.56 -25.29 28.94
N GLY A 107 -32.74 -25.91 28.95
CA GLY A 107 -33.84 -25.47 29.81
C GLY A 107 -35.21 -25.98 29.39
N LEU A 108 -35.31 -27.24 28.96
CA LEU A 108 -36.53 -28.01 29.15
C LEU A 108 -36.81 -28.05 30.66
N ASP A 109 -37.85 -27.36 31.13
CA ASP A 109 -38.57 -27.86 32.29
C ASP A 109 -40.08 -27.88 32.02
N ARG A 110 -40.59 -29.06 32.29
CA ARG A 110 -41.89 -29.62 31.97
C ARG A 110 -42.86 -29.21 33.06
N ARG A 111 -43.96 -28.54 32.73
CA ARG A 111 -45.16 -28.60 33.57
C ARG A 111 -46.44 -28.40 32.78
#